data_AF-C7LY10-F1
#
_entry.id   AF-C7LY10-F1
#
_cell.length_a   1.000
_cell.length_b   1.000
_cell.length_c   1.000
_cell.angle_alpha   90.00
_cell.angle_beta   90.00
_cell.angle_gamma   90.00
#
_symmetry.space_group_name_H-M   'P 1'
#
loop_
_entity.id
_entity.type
_entity.pdbx_description
1 polymer ?
#
loop_
_entity_poly.entity_id
_entity_poly.type
_entity_poly.pdbx_seq_one_letter_code
_entity_poly.pdbx_strand_id
1 'polypeptide(L)'
;MLEGTVVTVLFELHAEGLGYREIARRTGISRNTVRRYLRDGASAGQVTRPRRRSKLDPFKPEIDRLVADGLTSAPAITERLKELGYTGKVTIVRDYVRTIRQGASRGA
;
A
#
# COMPACT_ATOMS: atom_id res chain seq x y z
N MET A 1 5.89 9.70 -7.42
CA MET A 1 7.32 9.83 -7.06
C MET A 1 7.83 11.11 -7.71
N LEU A 2 8.84 11.76 -7.17
CA LEU A 2 9.48 12.85 -7.91
C LEU A 2 10.34 12.22 -9.00
N GLU A 3 10.33 12.79 -10.20
CA GLU A 3 11.21 12.40 -11.31
C GLU A 3 12.68 12.42 -10.83
N GLY A 4 13.51 11.46 -11.29
CA GLY A 4 14.89 11.31 -10.80
C GLY A 4 15.72 12.59 -10.87
N THR A 5 15.50 13.41 -11.89
CA THR A 5 16.15 14.73 -12.07
C THR A 5 15.90 15.69 -10.92
N VAL A 6 14.67 15.69 -10.39
CA VAL A 6 14.26 16.59 -9.31
C VAL A 6 14.93 16.22 -7.99
N VAL A 7 15.18 14.93 -7.77
CA VAL A 7 15.86 14.44 -6.58
C VAL A 7 17.32 14.88 -6.56
N THR A 8 18.02 14.81 -7.70
CA THR A 8 19.42 15.26 -7.83
C THR A 8 19.56 16.74 -7.49
N VAL A 9 18.68 17.60 -8.03
CA VAL A 9 18.68 19.04 -7.74
C VAL A 9 18.48 19.33 -6.25
N LEU A 10 17.68 18.54 -5.54
CA LEU A 10 17.55 18.69 -4.08
C LEU A 10 18.87 18.46 -3.36
N PHE A 11 19.61 17.40 -3.73
CA PHE A 11 20.90 17.07 -3.11
C PHE A 11 21.99 18.08 -3.48
N GLU A 12 22.03 18.58 -4.71
CA GLU A 12 22.94 19.63 -5.15
C GLU A 12 22.73 20.91 -4.35
N LEU A 13 21.49 21.42 -4.28
CA LEU A 13 21.17 22.62 -3.52
C LEU A 13 21.48 22.47 -2.01
N HIS A 14 21.32 21.27 -1.45
CA HIS A 14 21.71 21.00 -0.08
C HIS A 14 23.23 20.93 0.11
N ALA A 15 23.96 20.39 -0.87
CA ALA A 15 25.42 20.36 -0.88
C ALA A 15 26.03 21.77 -1.01
N GLU A 16 25.34 22.69 -1.70
CA GLU A 16 25.64 24.13 -1.72
C GLU A 16 25.42 24.83 -0.37
N GLY A 17 24.95 24.11 0.66
CA GLY A 17 24.71 24.64 2.01
C GLY A 17 23.37 25.36 2.17
N LEU A 18 22.46 25.26 1.20
CA LEU A 18 21.15 25.90 1.30
C LEU A 18 20.26 25.15 2.30
N GLY A 19 19.59 25.93 3.16
CA GLY A 19 18.63 25.38 4.11
C GLY A 19 17.37 24.84 3.42
N TYR A 20 16.72 23.86 4.04
CA TYR A 20 15.52 23.18 3.49
C TYR A 20 14.38 24.12 3.03
N ARG A 21 14.22 25.28 3.67
CA ARG A 21 13.21 26.29 3.30
C ARG A 21 13.52 26.97 1.98
N GLU A 22 14.79 27.22 1.72
CA GLU A 22 15.25 27.89 0.50
C GLU A 22 15.18 26.92 -0.69
N ILE A 23 15.59 25.66 -0.46
CA ILE A 23 15.43 24.58 -1.43
C ILE A 23 13.95 24.41 -1.82
N ALA A 24 13.03 24.43 -0.84
CA ALA A 24 11.60 24.34 -1.10
C ALA A 24 11.05 25.50 -1.94
N ARG A 25 11.56 26.73 -1.73
CA ARG A 25 11.17 27.90 -2.54
C ARG A 25 11.67 27.81 -3.97
N ARG A 26 12.93 27.40 -4.15
CA ARG A 26 13.56 27.30 -5.48
C ARG A 26 13.02 26.16 -6.32
N THR A 27 12.72 25.02 -5.70
CA THR A 27 12.23 23.82 -6.40
C THR A 27 10.70 23.72 -6.46
N GLY A 28 9.98 24.56 -5.69
CA GLY A 28 8.52 24.46 -5.54
C GLY A 28 8.06 23.21 -4.77
N ILE A 29 8.98 22.45 -4.19
CA ILE A 29 8.70 21.19 -3.52
C ILE A 29 8.44 21.46 -2.03
N SER A 30 7.45 20.76 -1.47
CA SER A 30 7.14 20.93 -0.05
C SER A 30 8.37 20.67 0.82
N ARG A 31 8.59 21.51 1.84
CA ARG A 31 9.69 21.36 2.81
C ARG A 31 9.77 19.95 3.42
N ASN A 32 8.61 19.29 3.58
CA ASN A 32 8.52 17.94 4.15
C ASN A 32 9.08 16.91 3.18
N THR A 33 8.82 17.09 1.88
CA THR A 33 9.37 16.25 0.82
C THR A 33 10.88 16.47 0.71
N VAL A 34 11.34 17.73 0.65
CA VAL A 34 12.77 18.07 0.64
C VAL A 34 13.50 17.41 1.82
N ARG A 35 12.99 17.61 3.05
CA ARG A 35 13.55 17.03 4.26
C ARG A 35 13.57 15.50 4.23
N ARG A 36 12.50 14.85 3.73
CA ARG A 36 12.41 13.39 3.63
C ARG A 36 13.45 12.83 2.66
N TYR A 37 13.58 13.42 1.47
CA TYR A 37 14.54 12.97 0.47
C TYR A 37 15.99 13.23 0.88
N LEU A 38 16.30 14.38 1.49
CA LEU A 38 17.65 14.70 1.95
C LEU A 38 18.09 13.89 3.19
N ARG A 39 17.16 13.53 4.07
CA ARG A 39 17.46 12.75 5.29
C ARG A 39 17.50 11.24 5.05
N ASP A 40 16.54 10.72 4.30
CA ASP A 40 16.37 9.27 4.12
C ASP A 40 17.03 8.76 2.81
N GLY A 41 17.68 9.66 2.05
CA GLY A 41 18.25 9.37 0.75
C GLY A 41 17.20 9.27 -0.36
N ALA A 42 17.64 9.16 -1.63
CA ALA A 42 16.77 8.96 -2.80
C ALA A 42 15.82 7.74 -2.67
N SER A 43 16.08 6.85 -1.70
CA SER A 43 15.21 5.75 -1.29
C SER A 43 13.86 6.17 -0.71
N ALA A 44 13.65 7.45 -0.37
CA ALA A 44 12.37 8.00 0.10
C ALA A 44 11.23 7.93 -0.94
N GLY A 45 11.54 7.59 -2.20
CA GLY A 45 10.55 7.30 -3.24
C GLY A 45 9.94 5.90 -3.11
N GLN A 46 10.70 4.91 -2.61
CA GLN A 46 10.30 3.51 -2.54
C GLN A 46 9.88 3.07 -1.14
N VAL A 47 8.99 3.81 -0.49
CA VAL A 47 8.09 3.13 0.44
C VAL A 47 6.86 2.70 -0.35
N THR A 48 7.05 1.74 -1.26
CA THR A 48 6.01 0.76 -1.53
C THR A 48 5.76 0.12 -0.19
N ARG A 49 4.81 0.68 0.56
CA ARG A 49 4.36 0.14 1.84
C ARG A 49 4.21 -1.36 1.59
N PRO A 50 5.03 -2.25 2.18
CA PRO A 50 4.80 -3.67 2.01
C PRO A 50 3.36 -3.87 2.43
N ARG A 51 2.51 -4.33 1.49
CA ARG A 51 1.07 -4.50 1.71
C ARG A 51 0.99 -5.24 3.03
N ARG A 52 0.49 -4.54 4.06
CA ARG A 52 0.48 -4.98 5.46
C ARG A 52 0.18 -6.48 5.45
N ARG A 53 1.04 -7.29 6.07
CA ARG A 53 0.76 -8.71 6.38
C ARG A 53 -0.67 -8.75 6.88
N SER A 54 -1.57 -9.16 6.00
CA SER A 54 -2.98 -8.98 6.23
C SER A 54 -3.33 -10.10 7.17
N LYS A 55 -4.01 -9.82 8.28
CA LYS A 55 -4.56 -10.86 9.16
C LYS A 55 -5.44 -11.88 8.40
N LEU A 56 -5.78 -11.56 7.15
CA LEU A 56 -6.47 -12.37 6.18
C LEU A 56 -5.58 -13.42 5.47
N ASP A 57 -4.26 -13.23 5.39
CA ASP A 57 -3.34 -14.12 4.65
C ASP A 57 -3.48 -15.61 4.99
N PRO A 58 -3.56 -16.03 6.27
CA PRO A 58 -3.76 -17.44 6.60
C PRO A 58 -5.17 -17.97 6.25
N PHE A 59 -6.14 -17.08 6.06
CA PHE A 59 -7.54 -17.42 5.78
C PHE A 59 -7.92 -17.32 4.30
N LYS A 60 -7.05 -16.75 3.45
CA LYS A 60 -7.23 -16.70 2.00
C LYS A 60 -7.59 -18.05 1.36
N PRO A 61 -6.87 -19.16 1.62
CA PRO A 61 -7.21 -20.44 1.00
C PRO A 61 -8.60 -20.94 1.40
N GLU A 62 -9.04 -20.65 2.63
CA GLU A 62 -10.38 -21.00 3.09
C GLU A 62 -11.45 -20.15 2.40
N ILE A 63 -11.19 -18.85 2.23
CA ILE A 63 -12.09 -17.97 1.47
C ILE A 63 -12.19 -18.43 0.02
N ASP A 64 -11.08 -18.81 -0.61
CA ASP A 64 -11.07 -19.28 -2.00
C ASP A 64 -11.91 -20.55 -2.15
N ARG A 65 -11.81 -21.50 -1.19
CA ARG A 65 -12.66 -22.71 -1.14
C ARG A 65 -14.14 -22.36 -0.98
N LEU A 66 -14.48 -21.53 0.01
CA LEU A 66 -15.88 -21.15 0.25
C LEU A 66 -16.50 -20.43 -0.96
N VAL A 67 -15.72 -19.58 -1.65
CA VAL A 67 -16.16 -18.91 -2.88
C VAL A 67 -16.32 -19.91 -4.03
N ALA A 68 -15.42 -20.89 -4.16
CA ALA A 68 -15.52 -21.97 -5.14
C ALA A 68 -16.75 -22.86 -4.91
N ASP A 69 -17.10 -23.10 -3.64
CA ASP A 69 -18.32 -23.81 -3.22
C ASP A 69 -19.61 -22.98 -3.41
N GLY A 70 -19.51 -21.76 -3.97
CA GLY A 70 -20.63 -20.88 -4.28
C GLY A 70 -21.04 -19.95 -3.12
N LEU A 71 -20.39 -20.05 -1.95
CA LEU A 71 -20.65 -19.17 -0.83
C LEU A 71 -19.93 -17.83 -1.06
N THR A 72 -20.63 -16.88 -1.67
CA THR A 72 -20.09 -15.54 -1.97
C THR A 72 -20.48 -14.45 -0.96
N SER A 73 -21.24 -14.83 0.06
CA SER A 73 -21.70 -13.95 1.13
C SER A 73 -20.55 -13.62 2.08
N ALA A 74 -19.99 -12.42 1.95
CA ALA A 74 -18.90 -11.95 2.82
C ALA A 74 -19.18 -12.04 4.34
N PRO A 75 -20.42 -11.77 4.85
CA PRO A 75 -20.75 -11.98 6.25
C PRO A 75 -20.68 -13.46 6.65
N ALA A 76 -21.21 -14.37 5.82
CA ALA A 76 -21.20 -15.82 6.08
C ALA A 76 -19.79 -16.40 6.09
N ILE A 77 -18.95 -15.97 5.13
CA ILE A 77 -17.52 -16.31 5.13
C ILE A 77 -16.86 -15.79 6.41
N THR A 78 -17.15 -14.55 6.81
CA THR A 78 -16.51 -13.97 8.02
C THR A 78 -16.90 -14.73 9.29
N GLU A 79 -18.14 -15.18 9.43
CA GLU A 79 -18.56 -16.02 10.56
C GLU A 79 -17.78 -17.34 10.60
N ARG A 80 -17.60 -18.02 9.45
CA ARG A 80 -16.75 -19.22 9.39
C ARG A 80 -15.29 -18.95 9.70
N LEU A 81 -14.78 -17.82 9.24
CA LEU A 81 -13.42 -17.41 9.59
C LEU A 81 -13.28 -17.12 11.09
N LYS A 82 -14.29 -16.53 11.74
CA LYS A 82 -14.27 -16.27 13.19
C LYS A 82 -14.20 -17.56 14.00
N GLU A 83 -14.90 -18.61 13.57
CA GLU A 83 -14.79 -19.94 14.18
C GLU A 83 -13.35 -20.50 14.09
N LEU A 84 -12.64 -20.17 13.02
CA LEU A 84 -11.22 -20.48 12.81
C LEU A 84 -10.26 -19.49 13.50
N GLY A 85 -10.76 -18.53 14.28
CA GLY A 85 -9.97 -17.56 15.03
C GLY A 85 -9.70 -16.23 14.30
N TYR A 86 -10.44 -15.91 13.24
CA TYR A 86 -10.32 -14.63 12.55
C TYR A 86 -10.87 -13.47 13.39
N THR A 87 -9.99 -12.52 13.72
CA THR A 87 -10.32 -11.31 14.48
C THR A 87 -10.38 -10.04 13.61
N GLY A 88 -10.41 -10.20 12.29
CA GLY A 88 -10.43 -9.09 11.34
C GLY A 88 -11.84 -8.56 11.03
N LYS A 89 -11.90 -7.49 10.23
CA LYS A 89 -13.17 -6.86 9.83
C LYS A 89 -13.75 -7.55 8.59
N VAL A 90 -15.08 -7.70 8.56
CA VAL A 90 -15.86 -8.19 7.40
C VAL A 90 -15.50 -7.46 6.11
N THR A 91 -15.20 -6.16 6.17
CA THR A 91 -14.84 -5.35 5.00
C THR A 91 -13.63 -5.90 4.25
N ILE A 92 -12.62 -6.43 4.97
CA ILE A 92 -11.40 -6.98 4.37
C ILE A 92 -11.73 -8.28 3.63
N VAL A 93 -12.56 -9.14 4.24
CA VAL A 93 -13.07 -10.36 3.62
C VAL A 93 -13.88 -10.02 2.36
N ARG A 94 -14.79 -9.04 2.47
CA ARG A 94 -15.63 -8.57 1.35
C ARG A 94 -14.81 -8.06 0.17
N ASP A 95 -13.80 -7.23 0.42
CA ASP A 95 -12.93 -6.70 -0.64
C ASP A 95 -12.10 -7.81 -1.30
N TYR A 96 -11.66 -8.81 -0.53
CA TYR A 96 -10.97 -9.98 -1.06
C TYR A 96 -11.88 -10.85 -1.93
N VAL A 97 -13.08 -11.20 -1.43
CA VAL A 97 -14.11 -11.94 -2.20
C VAL A 97 -14.46 -11.21 -3.49
N ARG A 98 -14.60 -9.88 -3.45
CA ARG A 98 -14.84 -9.06 -4.64
C ARG A 98 -13.67 -9.11 -5.63
N THR A 99 -12.44 -9.23 -5.15
CA THR A 99 -11.24 -9.38 -5.99
C THR A 99 -11.22 -10.74 -6.68
N ILE A 100 -11.53 -11.82 -5.96
CA ILE A 100 -11.63 -13.18 -6.53
C ILE A 100 -12.67 -13.19 -7.67
N ARG A 101 -13.85 -12.61 -7.44
CA ARG A 101 -14.92 -12.55 -8.46
C ARG A 101 -14.54 -11.72 -9.69
N GLN A 102 -13.82 -10.60 -9.49
CA GLN A 102 -13.35 -9.75 -10.60
C GLN A 102 -12.14 -10.34 -11.34
N GLY A 103 -11.35 -11.17 -10.67
CA GLY A 103 -10.27 -11.94 -11.28
C GLY A 103 -10.80 -13.10 -12.13
N ALA A 104 -11.82 -13.81 -11.62
CA ALA A 104 -12.53 -14.84 -12.36
C ALA A 104 -13.22 -14.32 -13.63
N SER A 105 -13.63 -13.04 -13.65
CA SER A 105 -14.23 -12.40 -14.83
C SER A 105 -13.22 -11.79 -15.82
N ARG A 106 -11.90 -11.96 -15.62
CA ARG A 106 -10.84 -11.41 -16.50
C ARG A 106 -9.99 -12.47 -17.22
N GLY A 107 -10.39 -13.73 -17.17
CA GLY A 107 -9.79 -14.81 -17.95
C GLY A 107 -10.86 -15.54 -18.76
N ALA A 108 -11.27 -14.94 -19.88
CA ALA A 108 -12.01 -15.61 -20.95
C ALA A 108 -11.46 -15.09 -22.28
#